data_AF-A0A4R6G9Z0-F1
#
_entry.id   AF-A0A4R6G9Z0-F1
#
_cell.length_a   1.000
_cell.length_b   1.000
_cell.length_c   1.000
_cell.angle_alpha   90.00
_cell.angle_beta   90.00
_cell.angle_gamma   90.00
#
_symmetry.space_group_name_H-M   'P 1'
#
loop_
_entity.id
_entity.type
_entity.pdbx_description
1 polymer ?
#
loop_
_entity_poly.entity_id
_entity_poly.type
_entity_poly.pdbx_seq_one_letter_code
_entity_poly.pdbx_strand_id
1 'polypeptide(L)'
;MSGPRNHRWSLSRTAREPRSPVSRSTTRLPAYLVSESDSSGPSEASGYCRPVAHMVATYELPVRVKLARACYGKSYFARIAGYGARLTLPHIEWRSSQVKGTDGSMGEDWNFEVLAPKIEHIAKSPRHDDWYYWGKVGEWRTNPPRFEGAWLGSVAFEFELDDERIERSPNAIEGWTPIGPALDAMFGEVPGWFERLLIWIGAVGSQDTLFDNPHVRPTTVGAGLAFRAIADDGPSRSAWPRMVNLWRTEAEPVTLGVFRRIVAATNQGRLPPDSHLFLRDARGDLKRDRYRKAVIDAGTAVELVLANWRVTHPASGRDRHGRRPTLGVYVDWTTATLPADTMTGLVHIRNDAIHQGITPTSEQAKRAVEIAIEIVRTYDPLSVVV
;
A
#
# COMPACT_ATOMS: atom_id res chain seq x y z
N MET A 1 7.08 -56.77 -4.45
CA MET A 1 8.50 -56.55 -4.83
C MET A 1 8.51 -55.72 -6.11
N SER A 2 8.60 -54.40 -5.95
CA SER A 2 8.63 -53.44 -7.05
C SER A 2 9.55 -52.30 -6.60
N GLY A 3 10.76 -52.24 -7.15
CA GLY A 3 11.77 -51.24 -6.80
C GLY A 3 11.54 -49.91 -7.53
N PRO A 4 11.95 -48.77 -6.95
CA PRO A 4 11.76 -47.46 -7.59
C PRO A 4 12.86 -47.16 -8.62
N ARG A 5 12.43 -46.60 -9.76
CA ARG A 5 13.30 -46.10 -10.84
C ARG A 5 13.86 -44.72 -10.47
N ASN A 6 15.18 -44.60 -10.46
CA ASN A 6 15.91 -43.33 -10.34
C ASN A 6 15.94 -42.61 -11.70
N HIS A 7 15.35 -41.41 -11.78
CA HIS A 7 15.57 -40.49 -12.89
C HIS A 7 16.72 -39.53 -12.56
N ARG A 8 17.81 -39.66 -13.30
CA ARG A 8 19.03 -38.85 -13.22
C ARG A 8 18.91 -37.69 -14.22
N TRP A 9 18.80 -36.46 -13.72
CA TRP A 9 18.89 -35.25 -14.55
C TRP A 9 20.36 -34.80 -14.64
N SER A 10 20.92 -34.82 -15.85
CA SER A 10 22.22 -34.22 -16.15
C SER A 10 21.99 -32.80 -16.69
N LEU A 11 22.45 -31.78 -15.95
CA LEU A 11 22.50 -30.41 -16.44
C LEU A 11 23.86 -30.16 -17.10
N SER A 12 23.81 -29.94 -18.41
CA SER A 12 24.89 -29.46 -19.26
C SER A 12 25.26 -28.02 -18.87
N ARG A 13 26.56 -27.78 -18.71
CA ARG A 13 27.15 -26.44 -18.51
C ARG A 13 27.14 -25.68 -19.84
N THR A 14 26.48 -24.53 -19.88
CA THR A 14 26.63 -23.54 -20.95
C THR A 14 27.26 -22.25 -20.42
N ALA A 15 28.29 -21.83 -21.15
CA ALA A 15 28.92 -20.52 -21.33
C ALA A 15 28.89 -19.47 -20.19
N ARG A 16 30.10 -19.10 -19.74
CA ARG A 16 30.40 -17.85 -19.02
C ARG A 16 30.27 -16.66 -19.97
N GLU A 17 29.42 -15.70 -19.61
CA GLU A 17 29.47 -14.34 -20.17
C GLU A 17 30.56 -13.48 -19.49
N PRO A 18 31.20 -12.55 -20.22
CA PRO A 18 32.21 -11.67 -19.67
C PRO A 18 31.58 -10.53 -18.86
N ARG A 19 32.07 -10.33 -17.64
CA ARG A 19 31.71 -9.20 -16.76
C ARG A 19 32.25 -7.89 -17.33
N SER A 20 31.36 -6.97 -17.68
CA SER A 20 31.71 -5.56 -17.90
C SER A 20 31.86 -4.81 -16.56
N PRO A 21 32.79 -3.85 -16.45
CA PRO A 21 33.05 -3.15 -15.20
C PRO A 21 31.96 -2.12 -14.89
N VAL A 22 31.46 -2.17 -13.65
CA VAL A 22 30.50 -1.20 -13.10
C VAL A 22 31.23 0.12 -12.85
N SER A 23 31.00 1.10 -13.73
CA SER A 23 31.35 2.50 -13.49
C SER A 23 30.36 3.09 -12.48
N ARG A 24 30.86 3.50 -11.30
CA ARG A 24 30.08 4.26 -10.32
C ARG A 24 29.99 5.71 -10.78
N SER A 25 28.90 6.05 -11.49
CA SER A 25 28.48 7.43 -11.69
C SER A 25 27.82 7.95 -10.42
N THR A 26 28.52 8.80 -9.68
CA THR A 26 27.97 9.64 -8.61
C THR A 26 27.14 10.77 -9.23
N THR A 27 25.92 10.45 -9.68
CA THR A 27 24.96 11.46 -10.11
C THR A 27 24.37 12.12 -8.87
N ARG A 28 24.84 13.33 -8.53
CA ARG A 28 24.18 14.21 -7.56
C ARG A 28 22.76 14.49 -8.07
N LEU A 29 21.76 14.16 -7.24
CA LEU A 29 20.37 14.53 -7.48
C LEU A 29 20.24 16.06 -7.49
N PRO A 30 19.55 16.68 -8.46
CA PRO A 30 19.21 18.09 -8.35
C PRO A 30 18.15 18.25 -7.26
N ALA A 31 18.42 19.16 -6.33
CA ALA A 31 17.40 19.70 -5.45
C ALA A 31 16.36 20.40 -6.33
N TYR A 32 15.13 19.87 -6.35
CA TYR A 32 13.99 20.59 -6.93
C TYR A 32 13.66 21.76 -6.00
N LEU A 33 14.33 22.88 -6.23
CA LEU A 33 13.84 24.19 -5.83
C LEU A 33 12.59 24.50 -6.66
N VAL A 34 11.54 24.92 -5.97
CA VAL A 34 10.40 25.62 -6.57
C VAL A 34 10.97 26.88 -7.20
N SER A 35 11.10 26.91 -8.53
CA SER A 35 11.57 28.08 -9.27
C SER A 35 10.38 28.99 -9.58
N GLU A 36 10.38 30.18 -8.98
CA GLU A 36 9.69 31.34 -9.55
C GLU A 36 10.38 31.67 -10.88
N SER A 37 9.61 31.66 -11.96
CA SER A 37 10.12 31.87 -13.32
C SER A 37 10.33 33.36 -13.60
N ASP A 38 11.59 33.77 -13.73
CA ASP A 38 11.96 35.04 -14.33
C ASP A 38 11.72 35.02 -15.84
N SER A 39 10.91 35.98 -16.28
CA SER A 39 10.52 36.24 -17.66
C SER A 39 11.69 36.77 -18.49
N SER A 40 12.20 35.97 -19.40
CA SER A 40 13.02 36.41 -20.55
C SER A 40 12.20 36.26 -21.84
N GLY A 41 12.27 37.30 -22.68
CA GLY A 41 11.31 37.58 -23.76
C GLY A 41 11.29 36.60 -24.94
N PRO A 42 10.24 36.68 -25.79
CA PRO A 42 9.91 35.65 -26.77
C PRO A 42 10.73 35.79 -28.05
N SER A 43 11.37 34.70 -28.48
CA SER A 43 11.73 34.51 -29.88
C SER A 43 10.48 34.02 -30.63
N GLU A 44 10.07 34.74 -31.67
CA GLU A 44 8.97 34.40 -32.58
C GLU A 44 9.32 33.16 -33.44
N ALA A 45 9.36 31.99 -32.81
CA ALA A 45 9.13 30.73 -33.51
C ALA A 45 7.61 30.54 -33.54
N SER A 46 7.03 30.47 -34.74
CA SER A 46 5.63 30.10 -34.98
C SER A 46 5.34 28.71 -34.42
N GLY A 47 5.09 28.64 -33.11
CA GLY A 47 4.76 27.44 -32.37
C GLY A 47 3.35 27.03 -32.71
N TYR A 48 3.21 26.06 -33.60
CA TYR A 48 1.95 25.33 -33.74
C TYR A 48 1.62 24.69 -32.39
N CYS A 49 0.68 25.27 -31.66
CA CYS A 49 0.09 24.65 -30.48
C CYS A 49 -0.58 23.35 -30.95
N ARG A 50 0.05 22.21 -30.67
CA ARG A 50 -0.56 20.91 -30.94
C ARG A 50 -1.85 20.80 -30.11
N PRO A 51 -2.95 20.32 -30.70
CA PRO A 51 -4.17 20.09 -29.94
C PRO A 51 -3.91 19.07 -28.83
N VAL A 52 -4.28 19.43 -27.60
CA VAL A 52 -4.17 18.57 -26.41
C VAL A 52 -5.57 18.10 -26.04
N ALA A 53 -5.70 16.79 -25.86
CA ALA A 53 -6.89 16.18 -25.29
C ALA A 53 -6.74 16.06 -23.78
N HIS A 54 -7.75 16.57 -23.06
CA HIS A 54 -7.86 16.40 -21.61
C HIS A 54 -8.73 15.18 -21.32
N MET A 55 -8.17 14.19 -20.64
CA MET A 55 -8.87 12.94 -20.32
C MET A 55 -9.02 12.77 -18.82
N VAL A 56 -10.20 12.33 -18.40
CA VAL A 56 -10.50 12.02 -17.00
C VAL A 56 -10.85 10.54 -16.87
N ALA A 57 -10.20 9.86 -15.94
CA ALA A 57 -10.48 8.46 -15.64
C ALA A 57 -10.68 8.25 -14.14
N THR A 58 -11.46 7.24 -13.77
CA THR A 58 -11.64 6.78 -12.40
C THR A 58 -11.06 5.38 -12.25
N TYR A 59 -10.37 5.12 -11.14
CA TYR A 59 -9.79 3.82 -10.85
C TYR A 59 -10.21 3.35 -9.46
N GLU A 60 -10.85 2.19 -9.40
CA GLU A 60 -11.17 1.49 -8.15
C GLU A 60 -9.93 0.72 -7.68
N LEU A 61 -9.52 0.97 -6.44
CA LEU A 61 -8.36 0.32 -5.86
C LEU A 61 -8.67 -1.14 -5.55
N PRO A 62 -7.75 -2.08 -5.87
CA PRO A 62 -7.97 -3.50 -5.58
C PRO A 62 -8.02 -3.78 -4.07
N VAL A 63 -7.40 -2.92 -3.26
CA VAL A 63 -7.51 -2.91 -1.79
C VAL A 63 -7.66 -1.47 -1.30
N ARG A 64 -8.52 -1.31 -0.29
CA ARG A 64 -8.75 -0.03 0.38
C ARG A 64 -7.55 0.35 1.23
N VAL A 65 -7.11 1.60 1.15
CA VAL A 65 -6.00 2.13 1.97
C VAL A 65 -6.48 3.25 2.88
N LYS A 66 -5.95 3.33 4.09
CA LYS A 66 -6.29 4.39 5.04
C LYS A 66 -5.32 5.55 4.91
N LEU A 67 -5.81 6.72 4.53
CA LEU A 67 -5.01 7.95 4.43
C LEU A 67 -5.42 8.94 5.51
N ALA A 68 -4.48 9.75 5.97
CA ALA A 68 -4.76 10.84 6.89
C ALA A 68 -5.69 11.87 6.24
N ARG A 69 -6.53 12.54 7.03
CA ARG A 69 -7.48 13.58 6.57
C ARG A 69 -6.83 14.58 5.61
N ALA A 70 -5.61 15.03 5.90
CA ALA A 70 -4.90 16.03 5.11
C ALA A 70 -4.57 15.61 3.66
N CYS A 71 -4.69 14.32 3.33
CA CYS A 71 -4.49 13.81 1.98
C CYS A 71 -5.70 14.06 1.07
N TYR A 72 -6.91 14.08 1.63
CA TYR A 72 -8.16 14.18 0.88
C TYR A 72 -8.36 15.57 0.28
N GLY A 73 -8.97 15.64 -0.91
CA GLY A 73 -9.15 16.86 -1.69
C GLY A 73 -7.85 17.44 -2.24
N LYS A 74 -6.78 16.64 -2.30
CA LYS A 74 -5.49 17.04 -2.89
C LYS A 74 -5.25 16.29 -4.20
N SER A 75 -4.44 16.91 -5.05
CA SER A 75 -3.92 16.30 -6.26
C SER A 75 -2.42 16.07 -6.17
N TYR A 76 -1.95 15.05 -6.87
CA TYR A 76 -0.58 14.58 -6.88
C TYR A 76 -0.15 14.33 -8.32
N PHE A 77 1.08 14.68 -8.65
CA PHE A 77 1.64 14.32 -9.94
C PHE A 77 2.01 12.83 -9.94
N ALA A 78 1.44 12.09 -10.88
CA ALA A 78 1.75 10.70 -11.16
C ALA A 78 2.41 10.58 -12.53
N ARG A 79 3.28 9.58 -12.71
CA ARG A 79 3.88 9.24 -13.99
C ARG A 79 3.56 7.79 -14.34
N ILE A 80 2.74 7.59 -15.37
CA ILE A 80 2.19 6.28 -15.76
C ILE A 80 2.46 6.06 -17.25
N ALA A 81 3.08 4.93 -17.61
CA ALA A 81 3.53 4.66 -18.98
C ALA A 81 4.38 5.79 -19.61
N GLY A 82 5.09 6.57 -18.78
CA GLY A 82 5.86 7.74 -19.23
C GLY A 82 5.06 9.04 -19.34
N TYR A 83 3.72 8.98 -19.34
CA TYR A 83 2.82 10.14 -19.36
C TYR A 83 2.69 10.78 -17.99
N GLY A 84 2.57 12.11 -17.97
CA GLY A 84 2.20 12.86 -16.78
C GLY A 84 0.70 12.73 -16.53
N ALA A 85 0.33 12.53 -15.26
CA ALA A 85 -1.05 12.44 -14.83
C ALA A 85 -1.24 13.20 -13.52
N ARG A 86 -2.42 13.78 -13.34
CA ARG A 86 -2.84 14.36 -12.06
C ARG A 86 -3.76 13.38 -11.35
N LEU A 87 -3.22 12.71 -10.34
CA LEU A 87 -3.99 11.86 -9.42
C LEU A 87 -4.71 12.75 -8.41
N THR A 88 -6.03 12.78 -8.42
CA THR A 88 -6.84 13.56 -7.50
C THR A 88 -7.60 12.64 -6.55
N LEU A 89 -7.41 12.88 -5.24
CA LEU A 89 -8.10 12.15 -4.20
C LEU A 89 -9.50 12.73 -3.93
N PRO A 90 -10.47 11.89 -3.51
CA PRO A 90 -11.80 12.35 -3.12
C PRO A 90 -11.73 13.40 -2.01
N HIS A 91 -12.78 14.19 -1.86
CA HIS A 91 -12.87 15.17 -0.78
C HIS A 91 -13.76 14.64 0.34
N ILE A 92 -13.63 15.21 1.54
CA ILE A 92 -14.43 14.82 2.69
C ILE A 92 -15.26 16.00 3.15
N GLU A 93 -16.56 15.82 3.22
CA GLU A 93 -17.51 16.81 3.72
C GLU A 93 -18.17 16.30 5.00
N TRP A 94 -18.45 17.22 5.92
CA TRP A 94 -19.27 16.96 7.11
C TRP A 94 -20.69 17.38 6.77
N ARG A 95 -21.61 16.42 6.69
CA ARG A 95 -22.99 16.65 6.27
C ARG A 95 -23.95 16.15 7.33
N SER A 96 -25.05 16.88 7.51
CA SER A 96 -26.23 16.37 8.20
C SER A 96 -27.11 15.63 7.20
N SER A 97 -27.58 14.46 7.61
CA SER A 97 -28.65 13.74 6.94
C SER A 97 -29.86 13.75 7.86
N GLN A 98 -31.04 14.00 7.31
CA GLN A 98 -32.26 13.84 8.09
C GLN A 98 -32.57 12.35 8.23
N VAL A 99 -32.57 11.87 9.47
CA VAL A 99 -32.90 10.49 9.79
C VAL A 99 -34.22 10.49 10.54
N LYS A 100 -35.17 9.74 9.99
CA LYS A 100 -36.47 9.54 10.64
C LYS A 100 -36.29 8.59 11.83
N GLY A 101 -36.52 9.09 13.03
CA GLY A 101 -36.55 8.32 14.27
C GLY A 101 -37.64 7.27 14.26
N THR A 102 -37.54 6.30 15.17
CA THR A 102 -38.54 5.21 15.30
C THR A 102 -39.91 5.71 15.74
N ASP A 103 -39.97 6.87 16.40
CA ASP A 103 -41.18 7.59 16.79
C ASP A 103 -41.76 8.46 15.66
N GLY A 104 -41.14 8.46 14.49
CA GLY A 104 -41.50 9.29 13.36
C GLY A 104 -41.00 10.73 13.43
N SER A 105 -40.27 11.12 14.48
CA SER A 105 -39.58 12.41 14.56
C SER A 105 -38.44 12.48 13.55
N MET A 106 -38.08 13.68 13.09
CA MET A 106 -36.91 13.89 12.23
C MET A 106 -35.74 14.32 13.09
N GLY A 107 -34.71 13.48 13.19
CA GLY A 107 -33.42 13.83 13.78
C GLY A 107 -32.40 14.21 12.72
N GLU A 108 -31.36 14.94 13.11
CA GLU A 108 -30.17 15.14 12.27
C GLU A 108 -29.11 14.11 12.66
N ASP A 109 -28.72 13.27 11.71
CA ASP A 109 -27.53 12.43 11.86
C ASP A 109 -26.38 13.05 11.07
N TRP A 110 -25.33 13.42 11.80
CA TRP A 110 -24.16 14.08 11.24
C TRP A 110 -23.07 13.06 10.93
N ASN A 111 -22.70 12.98 9.66
CA ASN A 111 -21.74 12.00 9.16
C ASN A 111 -20.67 12.67 8.28
N PHE A 112 -19.49 12.06 8.25
CA PHE A 112 -18.48 12.40 7.25
C PHE A 112 -18.70 11.56 5.99
N GLU A 113 -18.90 12.23 4.86
CA GLU A 113 -19.02 11.60 3.54
C GLU A 113 -17.71 11.74 2.77
N VAL A 114 -17.25 10.66 2.15
CA VAL A 114 -16.13 10.69 1.20
C VAL A 114 -16.72 10.80 -0.19
N LEU A 115 -16.59 11.98 -0.78
CA LEU A 115 -17.27 12.36 -2.01
C LEU A 115 -16.29 12.35 -3.19
N ALA A 116 -16.82 12.10 -4.40
CA ALA A 116 -16.06 12.16 -5.63
C ALA A 116 -15.20 13.43 -5.74
N PRO A 117 -13.99 13.37 -6.28
CA PRO A 117 -13.17 14.57 -6.48
C PRO A 117 -13.90 15.57 -7.39
N LYS A 118 -13.76 16.86 -7.08
CA LYS A 118 -14.40 17.97 -7.82
C LYS A 118 -13.69 18.20 -9.16
N ILE A 119 -13.87 17.27 -10.09
CA ILE A 119 -13.38 17.33 -11.48
C ILE A 119 -14.60 17.54 -12.38
N GLU A 120 -14.52 18.50 -13.30
CA GLU A 120 -15.66 19.02 -14.06
C GLU A 120 -16.51 17.93 -14.74
N HIS A 121 -15.89 16.86 -15.22
CA HIS A 121 -16.57 15.76 -15.91
C HIS A 121 -17.15 14.69 -14.96
N ILE A 122 -16.56 14.50 -13.77
CA ILE A 122 -17.07 13.55 -12.77
C ILE A 122 -18.25 14.17 -12.02
N ALA A 123 -18.17 15.46 -11.70
CA ALA A 123 -19.19 16.16 -10.92
C ALA A 123 -20.54 16.31 -11.64
N LYS A 124 -20.59 16.17 -12.97
CA LYS A 124 -21.80 16.39 -13.78
C LYS A 124 -22.63 15.13 -14.00
N SER A 125 -22.17 13.95 -13.60
CA SER A 125 -22.91 12.71 -13.79
C SER A 125 -23.51 12.23 -12.47
N PRO A 126 -24.84 12.36 -12.26
CA PRO A 126 -25.51 11.96 -11.02
C PRO A 126 -25.32 10.48 -10.68
N ARG A 127 -24.95 9.65 -11.66
CA ARG A 127 -24.77 8.20 -11.51
C ARG A 127 -23.37 7.82 -11.00
N HIS A 128 -22.39 8.72 -11.03
CA HIS A 128 -21.02 8.37 -10.65
C HIS A 128 -20.83 8.22 -9.13
N ASP A 129 -21.60 8.92 -8.31
CA ASP A 129 -21.51 8.78 -6.85
C ASP A 129 -22.07 7.42 -6.37
N ASP A 130 -23.00 6.83 -7.12
CA ASP A 130 -23.59 5.52 -6.79
C ASP A 130 -22.73 4.34 -7.27
N TRP A 131 -21.90 4.53 -8.30
CA TRP A 131 -21.16 3.43 -8.94
C TRP A 131 -19.79 3.17 -8.33
N TYR A 132 -19.18 4.19 -7.73
CA TYR A 132 -17.82 4.08 -7.20
C TYR A 132 -17.79 4.24 -5.69
N TYR A 133 -17.14 3.28 -5.03
CA TYR A 133 -16.79 3.43 -3.63
C TYR A 133 -15.56 4.35 -3.50
N TRP A 134 -15.79 5.66 -3.32
CA TRP A 134 -14.72 6.64 -3.12
C TRP A 134 -13.98 6.43 -1.81
N GLY A 135 -14.71 6.09 -0.74
CA GLY A 135 -14.11 5.83 0.55
C GLY A 135 -15.10 5.79 1.71
N LYS A 136 -14.58 5.68 2.94
CA LYS A 136 -15.38 5.75 4.18
C LYS A 136 -14.53 6.25 5.34
N VAL A 137 -15.07 7.20 6.10
CA VAL A 137 -14.52 7.54 7.43
C VAL A 137 -14.90 6.42 8.39
N GLY A 138 -13.89 5.73 8.94
CA GLY A 138 -14.13 4.59 9.84
C GLY A 138 -14.51 5.02 11.25
N GLU A 139 -13.92 6.11 11.73
CA GLU A 139 -14.05 6.58 13.12
C GLU A 139 -13.95 8.11 13.14
N TRP A 140 -14.79 8.76 13.95
CA TRP A 140 -14.76 10.19 14.18
C TRP A 140 -15.27 10.55 15.58
N ARG A 141 -14.86 11.72 16.06
CA ARG A 141 -15.44 12.40 17.23
C ARG A 141 -16.50 13.37 16.73
N THR A 142 -17.62 13.47 17.42
CA THR A 142 -18.74 14.36 17.04
C THR A 142 -18.62 15.76 17.64
N ASN A 143 -17.88 15.93 18.74
CA ASN A 143 -17.76 17.22 19.41
C ASN A 143 -16.32 17.50 19.91
N PRO A 144 -15.52 18.33 19.18
CA PRO A 144 -15.77 18.85 17.84
C PRO A 144 -15.68 17.76 16.76
N PRO A 145 -16.33 17.93 15.60
CA PRO A 145 -16.29 16.98 14.50
C PRO A 145 -14.86 16.80 13.97
N ARG A 146 -14.24 15.65 14.27
CA ARG A 146 -12.84 15.35 13.92
C ARG A 146 -12.66 13.87 13.60
N PHE A 147 -11.87 13.58 12.58
CA PHE A 147 -11.39 12.23 12.27
C PHE A 147 -9.91 12.29 11.88
N GLU A 148 -9.20 11.20 12.12
CA GLU A 148 -7.75 11.11 11.85
C GLU A 148 -7.47 10.72 10.40
N GLY A 149 -8.26 9.78 9.87
CA GLY A 149 -8.12 9.30 8.51
C GLY A 149 -9.36 8.56 8.02
N ALA A 150 -9.39 8.32 6.72
CA ALA A 150 -10.48 7.63 6.05
C ALA A 150 -9.92 6.56 5.12
N TRP A 151 -10.73 5.55 4.83
CA TRP A 151 -10.45 4.55 3.82
C TRP A 151 -10.70 5.14 2.44
N LEU A 152 -9.73 5.01 1.55
CA LEU A 152 -9.79 5.34 0.15
C LEU A 152 -10.12 4.08 -0.65
N GLY A 153 -11.14 4.15 -1.49
CA GLY A 153 -11.56 3.05 -2.35
C GLY A 153 -11.37 3.32 -3.83
N SER A 154 -11.50 4.58 -4.26
CA SER A 154 -11.35 4.98 -5.66
C SER A 154 -10.64 6.32 -5.76
N VAL A 155 -10.00 6.56 -6.92
CA VAL A 155 -9.30 7.80 -7.23
C VAL A 155 -9.59 8.24 -8.65
N ALA A 156 -9.37 9.52 -8.94
CA ALA A 156 -9.48 10.04 -10.30
C ALA A 156 -8.11 10.43 -10.85
N PHE A 157 -7.97 10.30 -12.16
CA PHE A 157 -6.83 10.74 -12.93
C PHE A 157 -7.24 11.75 -13.98
N GLU A 158 -6.38 12.73 -14.18
CA GLU A 158 -6.48 13.62 -15.33
C GLU A 158 -5.18 13.51 -16.13
N PHE A 159 -5.32 13.23 -17.42
CA PHE A 159 -4.21 13.08 -18.35
C PHE A 159 -4.29 14.18 -19.41
N GLU A 160 -3.13 14.61 -19.86
CA GLU A 160 -2.98 15.45 -21.05
C GLU A 160 -2.25 14.62 -22.10
N LEU A 161 -2.91 14.41 -23.23
CA LEU A 161 -2.40 13.60 -24.34
C LEU A 161 -2.46 14.41 -25.63
N ASP A 162 -1.52 14.18 -26.54
CA ASP A 162 -1.59 14.71 -27.91
C ASP A 162 -2.86 14.16 -28.58
N ASP A 163 -3.74 15.02 -29.09
CA ASP A 163 -5.02 14.59 -29.68
C ASP A 163 -4.83 13.64 -30.87
N GLU A 164 -3.73 13.81 -31.61
CA GLU A 164 -3.32 12.94 -32.73
C GLU A 164 -3.04 11.49 -32.31
N ARG A 165 -2.81 11.22 -31.02
CA ARG A 165 -2.57 9.87 -30.49
C ARG A 165 -3.84 9.18 -30.00
N ILE A 166 -4.98 9.87 -30.03
CA ILE A 166 -6.26 9.33 -29.58
C ILE A 166 -7.10 8.98 -30.80
N GLU A 167 -7.36 7.69 -30.94
CA GLU A 167 -8.36 7.19 -31.87
C GLU A 167 -9.75 7.36 -31.24
N ARG A 168 -10.78 7.62 -32.04
CA ARG A 168 -12.16 7.80 -31.56
C ARG A 168 -13.04 6.72 -32.15
N SER A 169 -13.56 5.85 -31.30
CA SER A 169 -14.57 4.86 -31.70
C SER A 169 -15.96 5.45 -31.48
N PRO A 170 -16.90 5.35 -32.43
CA PRO A 170 -18.29 5.70 -32.18
C PRO A 170 -18.84 4.93 -30.98
N ASN A 171 -19.56 5.60 -30.08
CA ASN A 171 -20.27 4.99 -28.96
C ASN A 171 -21.76 5.34 -29.05
N ALA A 172 -22.61 4.32 -29.01
CA ALA A 172 -24.06 4.49 -29.16
C ALA A 172 -24.70 5.38 -28.07
N ILE A 173 -24.04 5.56 -26.92
CA ILE A 173 -24.57 6.30 -25.77
C ILE A 173 -23.95 7.70 -25.64
N GLU A 174 -22.64 7.83 -25.89
CA GLU A 174 -21.86 9.06 -25.56
C GLU A 174 -21.24 9.73 -26.79
N GLY A 175 -21.62 9.32 -28.00
CA GLY A 175 -21.11 9.84 -29.26
C GLY A 175 -19.79 9.20 -29.67
N TRP A 176 -18.76 9.26 -28.83
CA TRP A 176 -17.47 8.61 -29.09
C TRP A 176 -16.77 8.18 -27.79
N THR A 177 -15.96 7.11 -27.89
CA THR A 177 -15.08 6.61 -26.83
C THR A 177 -13.63 6.75 -27.29
N PRO A 178 -12.73 7.32 -26.47
CA PRO A 178 -11.31 7.36 -26.77
C PRO A 178 -10.73 5.94 -26.74
N ILE A 179 -10.05 5.55 -27.81
CA ILE A 179 -9.37 4.26 -27.97
C ILE A 179 -7.98 4.46 -28.58
N GLY A 180 -7.21 3.39 -28.68
CA GLY A 180 -5.96 3.35 -29.45
C GLY A 180 -4.73 3.04 -28.60
N PRO A 181 -3.58 2.79 -29.25
CA PRO A 181 -2.42 2.18 -28.59
C PRO A 181 -1.84 3.00 -27.44
N ALA A 182 -1.93 4.34 -27.50
CA ALA A 182 -1.44 5.20 -26.43
C ALA A 182 -2.28 5.05 -25.15
N LEU A 183 -3.60 4.91 -25.30
CA LEU A 183 -4.51 4.69 -24.18
C LEU A 183 -4.39 3.28 -23.63
N ASP A 184 -4.29 2.28 -24.50
CA ASP A 184 -4.08 0.89 -24.09
C ASP A 184 -2.78 0.75 -23.29
N ALA A 185 -1.68 1.37 -23.75
CA ALA A 185 -0.42 1.38 -23.03
C ALA A 185 -0.53 2.13 -21.69
N MET A 186 -1.21 3.29 -21.67
CA MET A 186 -1.42 4.07 -20.46
C MET A 186 -2.24 3.30 -19.42
N PHE A 187 -3.42 2.81 -19.80
CA PHE A 187 -4.31 2.06 -18.91
C PHE A 187 -3.76 0.69 -18.52
N GLY A 188 -2.99 0.04 -19.40
CA GLY A 188 -2.29 -1.21 -19.09
C GLY A 188 -1.25 -1.07 -17.98
N GLU A 189 -0.64 0.12 -17.84
CA GLU A 189 0.36 0.41 -16.81
C GLU A 189 -0.24 0.94 -15.49
N VAL A 190 -1.51 1.36 -15.48
CA VAL A 190 -2.18 1.86 -14.27
C VAL A 190 -2.17 0.80 -13.14
N PRO A 191 -2.55 -0.47 -13.37
CA PRO A 191 -2.51 -1.49 -12.31
C PRO A 191 -1.12 -1.68 -11.71
N GLY A 192 -0.07 -1.77 -12.54
CA GLY A 192 1.31 -1.94 -12.07
C GLY A 192 1.83 -0.73 -11.30
N TRP A 193 1.41 0.49 -11.68
CA TRP A 193 1.71 1.69 -10.91
C TRP A 193 1.05 1.66 -9.52
N PHE A 194 -0.23 1.28 -9.44
CA PHE A 194 -0.92 1.16 -8.16
C PHE A 194 -0.38 0.04 -7.30
N GLU A 195 -0.01 -1.09 -7.89
CA GLU A 195 0.64 -2.18 -7.16
C GLU A 195 1.88 -1.65 -6.43
N ARG A 196 2.74 -0.90 -7.12
CA ARG A 196 3.91 -0.26 -6.49
C ARG A 196 3.52 0.75 -5.40
N LEU A 197 2.48 1.55 -5.62
CA LEU A 197 1.95 2.48 -4.60
C LEU A 197 1.49 1.72 -3.34
N LEU A 198 0.73 0.65 -3.52
CA LEU A 198 0.22 -0.20 -2.45
C LEU A 198 1.35 -0.93 -1.71
N ILE A 199 2.37 -1.40 -2.43
CA ILE A 199 3.58 -1.98 -1.86
C ILE A 199 4.25 -0.98 -0.90
N TRP A 200 4.42 0.28 -1.31
CA TRP A 200 4.97 1.33 -0.46
C TRP A 200 4.09 1.65 0.76
N ILE A 201 2.78 1.76 0.58
CA ILE A 201 1.83 2.00 1.68
C ILE A 201 1.90 0.86 2.71
N GLY A 202 1.95 -0.40 2.24
CA GLY A 202 2.11 -1.57 3.09
C GLY A 202 3.48 -1.65 3.77
N ALA A 203 4.55 -1.23 3.11
CA ALA A 203 5.89 -1.19 3.71
C ALA A 203 5.97 -0.16 4.84
N VAL A 204 5.47 1.07 4.60
CA VAL A 204 5.54 2.17 5.57
C VAL A 204 4.60 1.98 6.76
N GLY A 205 3.33 1.69 6.48
CA GLY A 205 2.29 1.56 7.50
C GLY A 205 2.04 0.10 7.86
N SER A 206 1.26 -0.16 8.91
CA SER A 206 0.77 -1.51 9.24
C SER A 206 -0.49 -1.89 8.46
N GLN A 207 -0.64 -1.38 7.23
CA GLN A 207 -1.81 -1.63 6.40
C GLN A 207 -1.64 -2.91 5.59
N ASP A 208 -2.69 -3.73 5.57
CA ASP A 208 -2.70 -4.92 4.74
C ASP A 208 -3.09 -4.52 3.31
N THR A 209 -2.10 -4.53 2.42
CA THR A 209 -2.22 -4.06 1.02
C THR A 209 -2.08 -5.20 0.00
N LEU A 210 -1.93 -6.45 0.48
CA LEU A 210 -1.85 -7.63 -0.36
C LEU A 210 -3.25 -7.97 -0.90
N PHE A 211 -3.51 -7.59 -2.15
CA PHE A 211 -4.81 -7.72 -2.80
C PHE A 211 -5.06 -9.10 -3.42
N ASP A 212 -3.99 -9.85 -3.70
CA ASP A 212 -4.02 -11.23 -4.22
C ASP A 212 -4.44 -12.25 -3.15
N ASN A 213 -4.20 -11.91 -1.90
CA ASN A 213 -4.52 -12.72 -0.75
C ASN A 213 -5.01 -11.80 0.39
N PRO A 214 -6.12 -11.06 0.20
CA PRO A 214 -6.59 -10.12 1.20
C PRO A 214 -6.84 -10.89 2.50
N HIS A 215 -6.51 -10.30 3.65
CA HIS A 215 -6.92 -10.90 4.91
C HIS A 215 -8.45 -11.01 4.87
N VAL A 216 -8.95 -12.24 4.71
CA VAL A 216 -10.36 -12.56 4.75
C VAL A 216 -10.79 -12.17 6.14
N ARG A 217 -11.37 -10.98 6.25
CA ARG A 217 -11.92 -10.48 7.50
C ARG A 217 -12.91 -11.54 7.93
N PRO A 218 -12.72 -12.25 9.05
CA PRO A 218 -13.75 -13.15 9.52
C PRO A 218 -14.99 -12.27 9.67
N THR A 219 -15.98 -12.51 8.81
CA THR A 219 -17.35 -12.16 9.14
C THR A 219 -17.66 -13.05 10.33
N THR A 220 -17.36 -12.59 11.53
CA THR A 220 -17.87 -13.24 12.72
C THR A 220 -19.36 -13.00 12.66
N VAL A 221 -20.08 -13.95 12.07
CA VAL A 221 -21.51 -14.06 12.26
C VAL A 221 -21.67 -14.16 13.77
N GLY A 222 -22.43 -13.24 14.37
CA GLY A 222 -22.89 -13.37 15.74
C GLY A 222 -23.84 -14.55 15.86
N ALA A 223 -23.36 -15.78 15.62
CA ALA A 223 -24.08 -16.99 15.96
C ALA A 223 -24.27 -16.98 17.48
N GLY A 224 -25.46 -16.58 17.93
CA GLY A 224 -25.83 -16.50 19.34
C GLY A 224 -25.93 -15.10 19.96
N LEU A 225 -25.63 -14.02 19.23
CA LEU A 225 -25.80 -12.64 19.74
C LEU A 225 -27.16 -12.08 19.32
N ALA A 226 -28.10 -12.03 20.27
CA ALA A 226 -29.38 -11.34 20.14
C ALA A 226 -29.36 -10.03 20.92
N PHE A 227 -29.53 -8.90 20.24
CA PHE A 227 -29.80 -7.63 20.91
C PHE A 227 -31.28 -7.57 21.27
N ARG A 228 -31.58 -7.34 22.55
CA ARG A 228 -32.92 -6.99 23.02
C ARG A 228 -32.86 -5.58 23.55
N ALA A 229 -33.59 -4.66 22.92
CA ALA A 229 -33.95 -3.41 23.57
C ALA A 229 -35.14 -3.71 24.49
N ILE A 230 -35.00 -3.40 25.77
CA ILE A 230 -36.12 -3.37 26.71
C ILE A 230 -36.59 -1.92 26.72
N ALA A 231 -37.77 -1.67 26.15
CA ALA A 231 -38.48 -0.41 26.27
C ALA A 231 -39.63 -0.59 27.27
N ASP A 232 -40.16 0.53 27.79
CA ASP A 232 -41.19 0.53 28.85
C ASP A 232 -42.50 -0.17 28.42
N ASP A 233 -42.71 -0.40 27.12
CA ASP A 233 -43.86 -1.08 26.50
C ASP A 233 -43.62 -2.59 26.23
N GLY A 234 -42.49 -3.15 26.64
CA GLY A 234 -42.21 -4.58 26.63
C GLY A 234 -40.98 -5.01 25.81
N PRO A 235 -40.66 -6.32 25.76
CA PRO A 235 -39.51 -6.80 25.02
C PRO A 235 -39.73 -6.66 23.50
N SER A 236 -38.89 -5.85 22.85
CA SER A 236 -38.88 -5.73 21.38
C SER A 236 -38.51 -7.07 20.72
N ARG A 237 -39.11 -7.35 19.55
CA ARG A 237 -38.75 -8.53 18.74
C ARG A 237 -37.27 -8.42 18.36
N SER A 238 -36.51 -9.49 18.58
CA SER A 238 -35.12 -9.59 18.13
C SER A 238 -35.06 -9.38 16.62
N ALA A 239 -34.69 -8.19 16.17
CA ALA A 239 -34.20 -8.02 14.82
C ALA A 239 -32.89 -8.79 14.76
N TRP A 240 -32.90 -9.97 14.14
CA TRP A 240 -31.67 -10.69 13.81
C TRP A 240 -30.77 -9.68 13.09
N PRO A 241 -29.61 -9.30 13.65
CA PRO A 241 -28.68 -8.50 12.88
C PRO A 241 -28.29 -9.35 11.68
N ARG A 242 -28.73 -8.98 10.48
CA ARG A 242 -28.41 -9.74 9.26
C ARG A 242 -26.90 -9.85 9.03
N MET A 243 -26.11 -8.98 9.65
CA MET A 243 -24.67 -9.12 9.87
C MET A 243 -24.23 -7.91 10.71
N VAL A 244 -23.52 -8.11 11.82
CA VAL A 244 -22.70 -7.03 12.39
C VAL A 244 -21.27 -7.30 11.95
N ASN A 245 -20.83 -6.54 10.95
CA ASN A 245 -19.44 -6.60 10.52
C ASN A 245 -18.60 -5.68 11.40
N LEU A 246 -17.95 -6.22 12.42
CA LEU A 246 -16.98 -5.48 13.22
C LEU A 246 -15.65 -5.39 12.46
N TRP A 247 -15.39 -4.25 11.83
CA TRP A 247 -14.11 -3.97 11.18
C TRP A 247 -13.16 -3.33 12.18
N ARG A 248 -12.32 -4.11 12.84
CA ARG A 248 -11.19 -3.54 13.58
C ARG A 248 -9.94 -3.68 12.73
N THR A 249 -9.67 -2.69 11.89
CA THR A 249 -8.37 -2.58 11.24
C THR A 249 -7.62 -1.43 11.90
N GLU A 250 -6.68 -1.76 12.78
CA GLU A 250 -5.74 -0.83 13.43
C GLU A 250 -4.70 -0.33 12.40
N ALA A 251 -5.17 0.10 11.23
CA ALA A 251 -4.37 0.74 10.23
C ALA A 251 -4.10 2.18 10.67
N GLU A 252 -2.83 2.50 10.87
CA GLU A 252 -2.36 3.87 10.99
C GLU A 252 -2.54 4.59 9.65
N PRO A 253 -3.22 5.75 9.61
CA PRO A 253 -3.36 6.52 8.38
C PRO A 253 -2.00 7.01 7.86
N VAL A 254 -1.77 6.88 6.55
CA VAL A 254 -0.56 7.46 5.93
C VAL A 254 -0.69 8.99 5.94
N THR A 255 0.29 9.68 6.51
CA THR A 255 0.30 11.15 6.58
C THR A 255 0.56 11.78 5.20
N LEU A 256 0.16 13.05 5.02
CA LEU A 256 0.32 13.75 3.73
C LEU A 256 1.78 13.79 3.25
N GLY A 257 2.72 14.10 4.16
CA GLY A 257 4.15 14.17 3.81
C GLY A 257 4.70 12.83 3.33
N VAL A 258 4.35 11.76 4.05
CA VAL A 258 4.73 10.39 3.69
C VAL A 258 4.08 9.98 2.36
N PHE A 259 2.78 10.24 2.17
CA PHE A 259 2.07 9.88 0.95
C PHE A 259 2.66 10.56 -0.30
N ARG A 260 3.04 11.84 -0.21
CA ARG A 260 3.75 12.55 -1.30
C ARG A 260 5.06 11.87 -1.67
N ARG A 261 5.86 11.45 -0.68
CA ARG A 261 7.13 10.76 -0.92
C ARG A 261 6.93 9.36 -1.50
N ILE A 262 5.87 8.66 -1.08
CA ILE A 262 5.46 7.37 -1.66
C ILE A 262 5.08 7.54 -3.14
N VAL A 263 4.26 8.54 -3.49
CA VAL A 263 3.89 8.82 -4.90
C VAL A 263 5.15 9.13 -5.72
N ALA A 264 6.06 9.94 -5.19
CA ALA A 264 7.32 10.25 -5.87
C ALA A 264 8.20 9.02 -6.10
N ALA A 265 8.33 8.13 -5.11
CA ALA A 265 9.07 6.87 -5.24
C ALA A 265 8.42 5.93 -6.27
N THR A 266 7.08 5.88 -6.27
CA THR A 266 6.28 5.07 -7.21
C THR A 266 6.47 5.54 -8.66
N ASN A 267 6.47 6.86 -8.89
CA ASN A 267 6.75 7.46 -10.20
C ASN A 267 8.16 7.13 -10.73
N GLN A 268 9.11 6.86 -9.83
CA GLN A 268 10.48 6.46 -10.18
C GLN A 268 10.62 4.94 -10.39
N GLY A 269 9.52 4.18 -10.28
CA GLY A 269 9.54 2.72 -10.37
C GLY A 269 10.32 2.06 -9.23
N ARG A 270 10.59 2.78 -8.13
CA ARG A 270 11.35 2.24 -6.99
C ARG A 270 10.44 1.36 -6.15
N LEU A 271 11.00 0.28 -5.63
CA LEU A 271 10.40 -0.55 -4.58
C LEU A 271 11.03 -0.20 -3.22
N PRO A 272 10.32 -0.47 -2.10
CA PRO A 272 10.94 -0.51 -0.79
C PRO A 272 12.11 -1.53 -0.77
N PRO A 273 13.08 -1.38 0.15
CA PRO A 273 14.09 -2.41 0.38
C PRO A 273 13.46 -3.77 0.72
N ASP A 274 14.09 -4.86 0.31
CA ASP A 274 13.56 -6.23 0.51
C ASP A 274 13.25 -6.56 1.97
N SER A 275 14.05 -6.03 2.91
CA SER A 275 13.81 -6.11 4.36
C SER A 275 12.40 -5.64 4.74
N HIS A 276 11.93 -4.52 4.16
CA HIS A 276 10.60 -3.98 4.40
C HIS A 276 9.50 -4.75 3.69
N LEU A 277 9.81 -5.36 2.54
CA LEU A 277 8.87 -6.26 1.86
C LEU A 277 8.62 -7.51 2.70
N PHE A 278 9.67 -8.17 3.19
CA PHE A 278 9.55 -9.29 4.12
C PHE A 278 8.84 -8.88 5.42
N LEU A 279 9.13 -7.69 5.96
CA LEU A 279 8.46 -7.21 7.16
C LEU A 279 6.97 -6.90 6.93
N ARG A 280 6.59 -6.37 5.77
CA ARG A 280 5.19 -6.21 5.35
C ARG A 280 4.50 -7.57 5.30
N ASP A 281 5.13 -8.54 4.64
CA ASP A 281 4.55 -9.87 4.47
C ASP A 281 4.42 -10.60 5.81
N ALA A 282 5.42 -10.49 6.69
CA ALA A 282 5.38 -11.03 8.04
C ALA A 282 4.19 -10.49 8.85
N ARG A 283 3.93 -9.18 8.78
CA ARG A 283 2.76 -8.56 9.42
C ARG A 283 1.45 -9.03 8.79
N GLY A 284 1.43 -9.18 7.46
CA GLY A 284 0.28 -9.71 6.73
C GLY A 284 -0.06 -11.14 7.15
N ASP A 285 0.94 -12.02 7.23
CA ASP A 285 0.76 -13.42 7.62
C ASP A 285 0.41 -13.56 9.10
N LEU A 286 0.96 -12.72 9.98
CA LEU A 286 0.57 -12.68 11.38
C LEU A 286 -0.93 -12.40 11.53
N LYS A 287 -1.45 -11.42 10.79
CA LYS A 287 -2.89 -11.09 10.80
C LYS A 287 -3.74 -12.25 10.28
N ARG A 288 -3.22 -13.05 9.35
CA ARG A 288 -3.91 -14.20 8.72
C ARG A 288 -3.71 -15.51 9.49
N ASP A 289 -3.20 -15.46 10.73
CA ASP A 289 -2.88 -16.63 11.55
C ASP A 289 -1.86 -17.61 10.93
N ARG A 290 -1.06 -17.14 9.98
CA ARG A 290 0.01 -17.91 9.32
C ARG A 290 1.33 -17.76 10.07
N TYR A 291 1.31 -18.07 11.36
CA TYR A 291 2.39 -17.80 12.32
C TYR A 291 3.76 -18.32 11.86
N ARG A 292 3.82 -19.53 11.29
CA ARG A 292 5.07 -20.11 10.79
C ARG A 292 5.70 -19.25 9.69
N LYS A 293 4.90 -18.83 8.69
CA LYS A 293 5.39 -17.98 7.60
C LYS A 293 5.75 -16.58 8.10
N ALA A 294 4.92 -16.01 8.99
CA ALA A 294 5.18 -14.71 9.61
C ALA A 294 6.55 -14.64 10.30
N VAL A 295 6.90 -15.65 11.09
CA VAL A 295 8.21 -15.72 11.77
C VAL A 295 9.38 -15.90 10.79
N ILE A 296 9.19 -16.70 9.73
CA ILE A 296 10.22 -16.90 8.70
C ILE A 296 10.51 -15.60 7.96
N ASP A 297 9.47 -14.87 7.55
CA ASP A 297 9.61 -13.59 6.86
C ASP A 297 10.20 -12.52 7.79
N ALA A 298 9.78 -12.46 9.06
CA ALA A 298 10.36 -11.58 10.07
C ALA A 298 11.87 -11.82 10.28
N GLY A 299 12.27 -13.10 10.40
CA GLY A 299 13.68 -13.46 10.55
C GLY A 299 14.49 -13.14 9.29
N THR A 300 13.90 -13.33 8.11
CA THR A 300 14.54 -13.00 6.82
C THR A 300 14.76 -11.50 6.68
N ALA A 301 13.77 -10.67 7.07
CA ALA A 301 13.91 -9.22 7.11
C ALA A 301 15.11 -8.77 7.97
N VAL A 302 15.23 -9.32 9.19
CA VAL A 302 16.35 -9.02 10.09
C VAL A 302 17.68 -9.52 9.54
N GLU A 303 17.70 -10.71 8.92
CA GLU A 303 18.91 -11.27 8.30
C GLU A 303 19.47 -10.32 7.22
N LEU A 304 18.60 -9.79 6.35
CA LEU A 304 19.00 -8.83 5.31
C LEU A 304 19.56 -7.53 5.90
N VAL A 305 18.91 -6.98 6.93
CA VAL A 305 19.35 -5.74 7.60
C VAL A 305 20.70 -5.92 8.27
N LEU A 306 20.90 -7.01 9.02
CA LEU A 306 22.17 -7.27 9.69
C LEU A 306 23.30 -7.64 8.72
N ALA A 307 22.97 -8.32 7.62
CA ALA A 307 23.92 -8.57 6.54
C ALA A 307 24.41 -7.25 5.93
N ASN A 308 23.50 -6.31 5.64
CA ASN A 308 23.85 -4.99 5.14
C ASN A 308 24.63 -4.16 6.18
N TRP A 309 24.21 -4.19 7.44
CA TRP A 309 24.92 -3.53 8.56
C TRP A 309 26.38 -3.98 8.64
N ARG A 310 26.64 -5.28 8.52
CA ARG A 310 28.00 -5.83 8.55
C ARG A 310 28.86 -5.34 7.37
N VAL A 311 28.26 -5.16 6.19
CA VAL A 311 28.97 -4.64 5.02
C VAL A 311 29.33 -3.17 5.22
N THR A 312 28.44 -2.38 5.84
CA THR A 312 28.65 -0.95 6.08
C THR A 312 29.49 -0.65 7.34
N HIS A 313 29.55 -1.58 8.28
CA HIS A 313 30.28 -1.50 9.55
C HIS A 313 31.19 -2.73 9.71
N PRO A 314 32.23 -2.90 8.88
CA PRO A 314 33.12 -4.04 8.98
C PRO A 314 33.83 -4.04 10.34
N ALA A 315 33.63 -5.10 11.12
CA ALA A 315 34.40 -5.30 12.34
C ALA A 315 35.89 -5.43 12.00
N SER A 316 36.75 -4.77 12.78
CA SER A 316 38.20 -4.85 12.68
C SER A 316 38.71 -6.21 13.17
N GLY A 317 38.42 -7.29 12.45
CA GLY A 317 38.94 -8.61 12.80
C GLY A 317 38.15 -9.78 12.23
N ARG A 318 38.82 -10.55 11.36
CA ARG A 318 38.40 -11.84 10.81
C ARG A 318 37.17 -11.79 9.91
N ASP A 319 37.44 -11.44 8.67
CA ASP A 319 36.74 -12.02 7.54
C ASP A 319 36.87 -13.55 7.55
N ARG A 320 35.96 -14.23 8.25
CA ARG A 320 35.73 -15.68 8.10
C ARG A 320 35.06 -15.91 6.74
N HIS A 321 35.82 -15.66 5.68
CA HIS A 321 35.47 -15.99 4.31
C HIS A 321 35.34 -17.50 4.17
N GLY A 322 34.10 -18.00 4.08
CA GLY A 322 33.91 -19.42 3.76
C GLY A 322 32.50 -19.96 3.92
N ARG A 323 31.63 -19.34 4.73
CA ARG A 323 30.23 -19.77 4.87
C ARG A 323 29.27 -18.59 4.81
N ARG A 324 28.13 -18.79 4.13
CA ARG A 324 26.97 -17.90 4.20
C ARG A 324 26.53 -17.88 5.68
N PRO A 325 26.69 -16.76 6.39
CA PRO A 325 26.29 -16.68 7.80
C PRO A 325 24.79 -16.93 7.92
N THR A 326 24.36 -17.57 9.00
CA THR A 326 22.94 -17.68 9.35
C THR A 326 22.50 -16.46 10.15
N LEU A 327 21.19 -16.25 10.31
CA LEU A 327 20.65 -15.19 11.15
C LEU A 327 21.28 -15.16 12.56
N GLY A 328 21.39 -16.31 13.23
CA GLY A 328 22.02 -16.38 14.57
C GLY A 328 23.46 -15.90 14.56
N VAL A 329 24.22 -16.23 13.51
CA VAL A 329 25.59 -15.76 13.33
C VAL A 329 25.64 -14.25 13.12
N TYR A 330 24.70 -13.65 12.38
CA TYR A 330 24.62 -12.20 12.23
C TYR A 330 24.29 -11.50 13.56
N VAL A 331 23.38 -12.08 14.36
CA VAL A 331 23.04 -11.55 15.69
C VAL A 331 24.24 -11.64 16.65
N ASP A 332 25.01 -12.73 16.62
CA ASP A 332 26.19 -12.89 17.48
C ASP A 332 27.35 -11.96 17.09
N TRP A 333 27.49 -11.65 15.80
CA TRP A 333 28.64 -10.87 15.29
C TRP A 333 28.37 -9.38 15.17
N THR A 334 27.11 -8.95 15.23
CA THR A 334 26.79 -7.54 15.03
C THR A 334 27.19 -6.69 16.22
N THR A 335 27.66 -5.47 15.93
CA THR A 335 27.87 -4.41 16.92
C THR A 335 26.64 -3.52 17.09
N ALA A 336 25.58 -3.78 16.32
CA ALA A 336 24.30 -3.10 16.45
C ALA A 336 23.67 -3.38 17.82
N THR A 337 23.07 -2.38 18.43
CA THR A 337 22.22 -2.55 19.63
C THR A 337 20.92 -3.24 19.23
N LEU A 338 20.74 -4.49 19.65
CA LEU A 338 19.53 -5.27 19.37
C LEU A 338 18.64 -5.41 20.63
N PRO A 339 17.33 -5.67 20.47
CA PRO A 339 16.48 -6.09 21.59
C PRO A 339 17.11 -7.25 22.35
N ALA A 340 17.09 -7.19 23.69
CA ALA A 340 17.80 -8.15 24.54
C ALA A 340 17.35 -9.61 24.33
N ASP A 341 16.09 -9.81 23.93
CA ASP A 341 15.50 -11.11 23.63
C ASP A 341 15.53 -11.46 22.13
N THR A 342 16.33 -10.79 21.29
CA THR A 342 16.39 -11.10 19.83
C THR A 342 16.70 -12.58 19.56
N MET A 343 17.63 -13.16 20.33
CA MET A 343 18.02 -14.57 20.14
C MET A 343 16.88 -15.53 20.46
N THR A 344 16.22 -15.37 21.61
CA THR A 344 15.15 -16.26 22.08
C THR A 344 13.80 -15.96 21.43
N GLY A 345 13.47 -14.68 21.24
CA GLY A 345 12.19 -14.18 20.73
C GLY A 345 12.08 -14.11 19.22
N LEU A 346 13.17 -14.29 18.47
CA LEU A 346 13.14 -14.34 17.00
C LEU A 346 13.99 -15.49 16.45
N VAL A 347 15.29 -15.54 16.75
CA VAL A 347 16.23 -16.47 16.08
C VAL A 347 15.87 -17.93 16.34
N HIS A 348 15.69 -18.31 17.61
CA HIS A 348 15.35 -19.69 17.98
C HIS A 348 13.99 -20.10 17.40
N ILE A 349 12.95 -19.27 17.55
CA ILE A 349 11.60 -19.53 17.05
C ILE A 349 11.61 -19.73 15.53
N ARG A 350 12.35 -18.88 14.80
CA ARG A 350 12.52 -19.01 13.35
C ARG A 350 13.25 -20.29 12.96
N ASN A 351 14.32 -20.63 13.66
CA ASN A 351 15.09 -21.84 13.37
C ASN A 351 14.26 -23.11 13.62
N ASP A 352 13.46 -23.15 14.69
CA ASP A 352 12.52 -24.24 14.95
C ASP A 352 11.45 -24.34 13.87
N ALA A 353 10.90 -23.20 13.44
CA ALA A 353 9.94 -23.13 12.33
C ALA A 353 10.51 -23.64 10.99
N ILE A 354 11.78 -23.37 10.70
CA ILE A 354 12.40 -23.83 9.44
C ILE A 354 12.88 -25.27 9.52
N HIS A 355 13.64 -25.61 10.55
CA HIS A 355 14.37 -26.88 10.61
C HIS A 355 13.56 -28.02 11.20
N GLN A 356 12.68 -27.72 12.16
CA GLN A 356 11.85 -28.72 12.83
C GLN A 356 10.41 -28.71 12.32
N GLY A 357 10.02 -27.65 11.61
CA GLY A 357 8.67 -27.47 11.11
C GLY A 357 7.64 -27.14 12.19
N ILE A 358 8.11 -26.71 13.36
CA ILE A 358 7.25 -26.31 14.48
C ILE A 358 6.47 -25.05 14.10
N THR A 359 5.16 -25.05 14.34
CA THR A 359 4.33 -23.85 14.19
C THR A 359 4.40 -23.03 15.47
N PRO A 360 4.90 -21.79 15.44
CA PRO A 360 4.92 -20.90 16.62
C PRO A 360 3.50 -20.59 17.10
N THR A 361 3.36 -20.28 18.39
CA THR A 361 2.10 -19.74 18.94
C THR A 361 1.87 -18.31 18.43
N SER A 362 0.63 -17.81 18.57
CA SER A 362 0.29 -16.43 18.19
C SER A 362 1.19 -15.41 18.90
N GLU A 363 1.39 -15.57 20.22
CA GLU A 363 2.25 -14.69 21.01
C GLU A 363 3.72 -14.76 20.59
N GLN A 364 4.23 -15.96 20.29
CA GLN A 364 5.59 -16.14 19.77
C GLN A 364 5.77 -15.45 18.41
N ALA A 365 4.82 -15.62 17.49
CA ALA A 365 4.88 -14.99 16.18
C ALA A 365 4.75 -13.48 16.26
N LYS A 366 3.85 -12.98 17.10
CA LYS A 366 3.68 -11.55 17.37
C LYS A 366 4.98 -10.94 17.90
N ARG A 367 5.58 -11.55 18.92
CA ARG A 367 6.84 -11.06 19.50
C ARG A 367 7.99 -11.06 18.49
N ALA A 368 8.11 -12.13 17.70
CA ALA A 368 9.12 -12.22 16.65
C ALA A 368 8.96 -11.10 15.59
N VAL A 369 7.73 -10.82 15.17
CA VAL A 369 7.42 -9.72 14.24
C VAL A 369 7.73 -8.36 14.87
N GLU A 370 7.39 -8.13 16.14
CA GLU A 370 7.72 -6.88 16.86
C GLU A 370 9.23 -6.62 16.93
N ILE A 371 10.02 -7.64 17.27
CA ILE A 371 11.49 -7.56 17.27
C ILE A 371 12.01 -7.20 15.87
N ALA A 372 11.46 -7.84 14.83
CA ALA A 372 11.85 -7.53 13.45
C ALA A 372 11.48 -6.09 13.05
N ILE A 373 10.31 -5.59 13.46
CA ILE A 373 9.90 -4.20 13.22
C ILE A 373 10.91 -3.23 13.84
N GLU A 374 11.28 -3.46 15.10
CA GLU A 374 12.23 -2.60 15.83
C GLU A 374 13.60 -2.56 15.15
N ILE A 375 14.17 -3.72 14.82
CA ILE A 375 15.49 -3.81 14.18
C ILE A 375 15.46 -3.19 12.79
N VAL A 376 14.49 -3.54 11.94
CA VAL A 376 14.41 -3.05 10.56
C VAL A 376 14.21 -1.52 10.53
N ARG A 377 13.33 -0.97 11.37
CA ARG A 377 13.11 0.49 11.43
C ARG A 377 14.34 1.25 11.92
N THR A 378 15.12 0.65 12.82
CA THR A 378 16.32 1.28 13.39
C THR A 378 17.48 1.30 12.40
N TYR A 379 17.74 0.18 11.74
CA TYR A 379 18.96 -0.02 10.95
C TYR A 379 18.77 0.06 9.43
N ASP A 380 17.53 0.12 8.96
CA ASP A 380 17.20 0.31 7.55
C ASP A 380 15.98 1.24 7.42
N PRO A 381 16.05 2.50 7.87
CA PRO A 381 14.90 3.40 7.85
C PRO A 381 14.46 3.71 6.41
N LEU A 382 13.14 3.68 6.16
CA LEU A 382 12.60 4.05 4.85
C LEU A 382 12.80 5.54 4.58
N SER A 383 13.38 5.86 3.42
CA SER A 383 13.61 7.24 2.97
C SER A 383 12.33 8.06 2.76
N VAL A 384 11.17 7.41 2.72
CA VAL A 384 9.86 8.07 2.60
C VAL A 384 9.24 8.42 3.96
N VAL A 385 9.86 8.00 5.07
CA VAL A 385 9.43 8.29 6.44
C VAL A 385 10.28 9.38 7.08
N VAL A 386 11.60 9.29 6.92
CA VAL A 386 12.57 10.33 7.25
C VAL A 386 12.31 11.58 6.40
#